data_AF-X1JXQ1-F1
#
_entry.id   AF-X1JXQ1-F1
#
_cell.length_a   1.000
_cell.length_b   1.000
_cell.length_c   1.000
_cell.angle_alpha   90.00
_cell.angle_beta   90.00
_cell.angle_gamma   90.00
#
_symmetry.space_group_name_H-M   'P 1'
#
loop_
_entity.id
_entity.type
_entity.pdbx_description
1 polymer ?
#
loop_
_entity_poly.entity_id
_entity_poly.type
_entity_poly.pdbx_seq_one_letter_code
_entity_poly.pdbx_strand_id
1 'polypeptide(L)'
;HIKPLTTESFRLTTAEETYPVIEIVPGQIVTKKKVERVKTVDGAIIPDTEKDISKLVVVERHKASGNIGLGLVKGFGLEQGALASSVAHDSHNIVAVGTDDSDIL
;
A
#
# COMPACT_ATOMS: atom_id res chain seq x y z
N HIS A 1 -10.91 15.35 -8.94
CA HIS A 1 -9.97 15.19 -10.08
C HIS A 1 -8.65 14.69 -9.52
N ILE A 2 -8.04 13.67 -10.12
CA ILE A 2 -6.71 13.15 -9.75
C ILE A 2 -5.71 13.47 -10.87
N LYS A 3 -4.44 13.69 -10.53
CA LYS A 3 -3.37 13.73 -11.54
C LYS A 3 -3.20 12.32 -12.15
N PRO A 4 -2.72 12.21 -13.40
CA PRO A 4 -2.40 10.91 -13.98
C PRO A 4 -1.44 10.14 -13.08
N LEU A 5 -1.80 8.89 -12.77
CA LEU A 5 -0.98 7.96 -12.01
C LEU A 5 -0.19 7.08 -12.98
N THR A 6 0.99 6.68 -12.56
CA THR A 6 1.85 5.72 -13.26
C THR A 6 2.36 4.72 -12.23
N THR A 7 2.87 3.57 -12.65
CA THR A 7 3.50 2.60 -11.74
C THR A 7 4.63 3.23 -10.91
N GLU A 8 5.40 4.16 -11.50
CA GLU A 8 6.42 4.94 -10.79
C GLU A 8 5.87 5.80 -9.65
N SER A 9 4.59 6.18 -9.70
CA SER A 9 3.91 6.90 -8.61
C SER A 9 3.74 6.03 -7.36
N PHE A 10 3.89 4.71 -7.48
CA PHE A 10 3.79 3.74 -6.39
C PHE A 10 5.15 3.17 -5.96
N ARG A 11 6.26 3.74 -6.47
CA ARG A 11 7.61 3.31 -6.14
C ARG A 11 7.96 3.70 -4.69
N LEU A 12 8.05 2.70 -3.82
CA LEU A 12 8.44 2.82 -2.42
C LEU A 12 9.88 2.33 -2.25
N THR A 13 10.77 3.11 -1.65
CA THR A 13 12.20 2.75 -1.51
C THR A 13 12.64 2.69 -0.05
N THR A 14 13.66 1.90 0.23
CA THR A 14 14.32 1.85 1.54
C THR A 14 15.81 1.56 1.36
N ALA A 15 16.65 2.09 2.24
CA ALA A 15 18.07 1.72 2.35
C ALA A 15 18.31 0.59 3.37
N GLU A 16 17.29 0.25 4.15
CA GLU A 16 17.33 -0.73 5.25
C GLU A 16 16.72 -2.06 4.81
N GLU A 17 17.17 -3.17 5.42
CA GLU A 17 16.56 -4.50 5.22
C GLU A 17 15.14 -4.62 5.78
N THR A 18 14.77 -3.69 6.67
CA THR A 18 13.47 -3.71 7.36
C THR A 18 12.68 -2.43 7.13
N TYR A 19 11.35 -2.54 7.20
CA TYR A 19 10.44 -1.42 6.98
C TYR A 19 9.23 -1.48 7.93
N PRO A 20 8.63 -0.34 8.31
CA PRO A 20 7.37 -0.32 9.05
C PRO A 20 6.22 -0.91 8.23
N VAL A 21 5.50 -1.87 8.82
CA VAL A 21 4.33 -2.52 8.23
C VAL A 21 3.14 -2.36 9.17
N ILE A 22 1.98 -2.02 8.60
CA ILE A 22 0.70 -1.98 9.32
C ILE A 22 0.18 -3.42 9.39
N GLU A 23 0.04 -3.97 10.59
CA GLU A 23 -0.53 -5.30 10.79
C GLU A 23 -2.02 -5.20 11.15
N ILE A 24 -2.84 -5.88 10.35
CA ILE A 24 -4.27 -6.05 10.59
C ILE A 24 -4.46 -7.02 11.74
N VAL A 25 -5.31 -6.65 12.71
CA VAL A 25 -5.75 -7.54 13.78
C VAL A 25 -7.17 -8.00 13.44
N PRO A 26 -7.41 -9.28 13.14
CA PRO A 26 -8.73 -9.77 12.74
C PRO A 26 -9.82 -9.39 13.74
N GLY A 27 -10.95 -8.88 13.24
CA GLY A 27 -12.09 -8.47 14.05
C GLY A 27 -11.89 -7.17 14.84
N GLN A 28 -10.82 -6.41 14.58
CA GLN A 28 -10.55 -5.14 15.27
C GLN A 28 -10.36 -3.99 14.28
N ILE A 29 -10.78 -2.80 14.70
CA ILE A 29 -10.52 -1.54 13.98
C ILE A 29 -9.07 -1.08 14.22
N VAL A 30 -8.48 -1.47 15.34
CA VAL A 30 -7.11 -1.09 15.72
C VAL A 30 -6.09 -1.95 14.96
N THR A 31 -5.10 -1.30 14.37
CA THR A 31 -3.95 -1.94 13.73
C THR A 31 -2.71 -1.88 14.62
N LYS A 32 -1.76 -2.79 14.38
CA LYS A 32 -0.43 -2.74 15.03
C LYS A 32 0.61 -2.21 14.07
N LYS A 33 1.66 -1.59 14.61
CA LYS A 33 2.87 -1.28 13.87
C LYS A 33 3.88 -2.41 14.09
N LYS A 34 4.40 -2.98 13.02
CA LYS A 34 5.53 -3.93 13.05
C LYS A 34 6.68 -3.42 12.20
N VAL A 35 7.89 -3.90 12.50
CA VAL A 35 9.06 -3.73 11.65
C VAL A 35 9.37 -5.11 11.07
N GLU A 36 9.27 -5.25 9.76
CA GLU A 36 9.41 -6.53 9.06
C GLU A 36 10.51 -6.45 8.02
N ARG A 37 11.15 -7.58 7.73
CA ARG A 37 12.09 -7.69 6.60
C ARG A 37 11.34 -7.63 5.28
N VAL A 38 11.75 -6.74 4.39
CA VAL A 38 11.08 -6.49 3.10
C VAL A 38 11.89 -7.04 1.93
N LYS A 39 11.18 -7.46 0.87
CA LYS A 39 11.78 -7.81 -0.41
C LYS A 39 11.99 -6.53 -1.22
N THR A 40 13.16 -6.39 -1.83
CA THR A 40 13.47 -5.26 -2.72
C THR A 40 13.99 -5.75 -4.07
N VAL A 41 13.60 -5.05 -5.13
CA VAL A 41 14.09 -5.23 -6.50
C VAL A 41 14.39 -3.85 -7.05
N ASP A 42 15.59 -3.64 -7.60
CA ASP A 42 16.05 -2.35 -8.14
C ASP A 42 15.85 -1.16 -7.17
N GLY A 43 16.07 -1.41 -5.88
CA GLY A 43 15.93 -0.44 -4.80
C GLY A 43 14.49 -0.08 -4.42
N ALA A 44 13.48 -0.68 -5.07
CA ALA A 44 12.08 -0.54 -4.73
C ALA A 44 11.60 -1.73 -3.87
N ILE A 45 10.78 -1.45 -2.86
CA ILE A 45 10.10 -2.46 -2.06
C ILE A 45 8.99 -3.08 -2.91
N ILE A 46 8.98 -4.41 -2.97
CA ILE A 46 7.93 -5.20 -3.61
C ILE A 46 7.09 -5.94 -2.55
N PRO A 47 5.80 -6.22 -2.85
CA PRO A 47 4.98 -7.08 -2.01
C PRO A 47 5.60 -8.47 -1.77
N ASP A 48 5.24 -9.10 -0.65
CA ASP A 48 5.73 -10.41 -0.23
C ASP A 48 4.54 -11.27 0.23
N THR A 49 3.87 -11.92 -0.72
CA THR A 49 2.66 -12.72 -0.48
C THR A 49 2.92 -13.92 0.42
N GLU A 50 4.14 -14.47 0.43
CA GLU A 50 4.55 -15.56 1.35
C GLU A 50 4.51 -15.12 2.82
N LYS A 51 4.74 -13.83 3.09
CA LYS A 51 4.62 -13.23 4.42
C LYS A 51 3.29 -12.48 4.62
N ASP A 52 2.39 -12.57 3.65
CA ASP A 52 1.15 -11.81 3.57
C ASP A 52 1.40 -10.30 3.74
N ILE A 53 2.35 -9.75 2.98
CA ILE A 53 2.65 -8.31 2.95
C ILE A 53 2.25 -7.76 1.59
N SER A 54 1.26 -6.87 1.57
CA SER A 54 0.78 -6.17 0.37
C SER A 54 1.15 -4.69 0.41
N LYS A 55 1.23 -4.05 -0.76
CA LYS A 55 1.41 -2.60 -0.85
C LYS A 55 0.08 -1.91 -0.56
N LEU A 56 0.12 -0.83 0.22
CA LEU A 56 -1.01 0.03 0.54
C LEU A 56 -0.78 1.42 -0.08
N VAL A 57 -1.74 1.89 -0.86
CA VAL A 57 -1.68 3.16 -1.57
C VAL A 57 -2.89 4.01 -1.18
N VAL A 58 -2.65 5.29 -0.87
CA VAL A 58 -3.68 6.28 -0.59
C VAL A 58 -3.49 7.47 -1.52
N VAL A 59 -4.44 7.70 -2.42
CA VAL A 59 -4.40 8.81 -3.39
C VAL A 59 -5.40 9.89 -3.01
N GLU A 60 -4.90 11.13 -2.90
CA GLU A 60 -5.72 12.31 -2.65
C GLU A 60 -6.57 12.66 -3.89
N ARG A 61 -7.90 12.80 -3.73
CA ARG A 61 -8.82 13.01 -4.88
C ARG A 61 -9.66 14.30 -4.88
N HIS A 62 -9.55 15.12 -3.84
CA HIS A 62 -10.40 16.30 -3.61
C HIS A 62 -9.80 17.59 -4.15
N LYS A 63 -8.49 17.79 -3.96
CA LYS A 63 -7.77 19.03 -4.31
C LYS A 63 -6.88 18.88 -5.54
N ALA A 64 -6.85 17.69 -6.15
CA ALA A 64 -5.95 17.36 -7.26
C ALA A 64 -4.48 17.68 -6.94
N SER A 65 -4.09 17.57 -5.66
CA SER A 65 -2.74 17.92 -5.20
C SER A 65 -1.69 17.00 -5.85
N GLY A 66 -2.07 15.75 -6.12
CA GLY A 66 -1.15 14.69 -6.54
C GLY A 66 -0.46 14.01 -5.36
N ASN A 67 -0.92 14.26 -4.13
CA ASN A 67 -0.36 13.60 -2.95
C ASN A 67 -0.74 12.12 -2.94
N ILE A 68 0.27 11.27 -2.75
CA ILE A 68 0.13 9.82 -2.66
C ILE A 68 0.85 9.38 -1.38
N GLY A 69 0.13 8.68 -0.52
CA GLY A 69 0.69 7.94 0.61
C GLY A 69 0.96 6.51 0.18
N LEU A 70 2.17 6.02 0.44
CA LEU A 70 2.58 4.64 0.18
C LEU A 70 2.96 3.97 1.50
N GLY A 71 2.61 2.70 1.64
CA GLY A 71 2.96 1.89 2.80
C GLY A 71 2.80 0.41 2.53
N LEU A 72 2.97 -0.38 3.59
CA LEU A 72 2.82 -1.83 3.56
C LEU A 72 1.79 -2.25 4.59
N VAL A 73 0.98 -3.24 4.25
CA VAL A 73 -0.01 -3.85 5.13
C VAL A 73 0.20 -5.36 5.19
N LYS A 74 0.03 -5.94 6.38
CA LYS A 74 0.14 -7.37 6.64
C LYS A 74 -1.14 -7.92 7.24
N GLY A 75 -1.51 -9.15 6.87
CA GLY A 75 -2.73 -9.80 7.36
C GLY A 75 -3.93 -9.59 6.44
N PHE A 76 -3.72 -9.16 5.18
CA PHE A 76 -4.82 -8.90 4.25
C PHE A 76 -5.28 -10.17 3.53
N GLY A 77 -4.38 -11.15 3.35
CA GLY A 77 -4.66 -12.43 2.72
C GLY A 77 -4.80 -12.36 1.20
N LEU A 78 -4.27 -11.33 0.57
CA LEU A 78 -4.32 -11.19 -0.89
C LEU A 78 -3.15 -11.96 -1.52
N GLU A 79 -3.46 -12.98 -2.32
CA GLU A 79 -2.45 -13.78 -3.02
C GLU A 79 -2.10 -13.22 -4.41
N GLN A 80 -3.04 -12.51 -5.04
CA GLN A 80 -2.89 -11.89 -6.36
C GLN A 80 -3.89 -10.74 -6.56
N GLY A 81 -3.58 -9.80 -7.46
CA GLY A 81 -4.45 -8.70 -7.82
C GLY A 81 -4.36 -7.49 -6.89
N ALA A 82 -5.39 -6.66 -6.96
CA ALA A 82 -5.58 -5.50 -6.08
C ALA A 82 -7.05 -5.27 -5.74
N LEU A 83 -7.29 -4.62 -4.61
CA LEU A 83 -8.60 -4.09 -4.21
C LEU A 83 -8.48 -2.59 -3.99
N ALA A 84 -9.37 -1.84 -4.63
CA ALA A 84 -9.47 -0.39 -4.46
C ALA A 84 -10.87 -0.01 -3.96
N SER A 85 -10.91 0.90 -2.99
CA SER A 85 -12.14 1.52 -2.52
C SER A 85 -12.01 3.03 -2.56
N SER A 86 -13.08 3.66 -3.01
CA SER A 86 -13.24 5.11 -2.98
C SER A 86 -14.05 5.57 -1.76
N VAL A 87 -14.43 4.63 -0.89
CA VAL A 87 -15.14 4.88 0.36
C VAL A 87 -14.15 4.61 1.50
N ALA A 88 -13.43 5.66 1.89
CA ALA A 88 -12.62 5.71 3.11
C ALA A 88 -13.21 6.80 4.01
N HIS A 89 -13.68 6.39 5.20
CA HIS A 89 -14.45 7.27 6.09
C HIS A 89 -13.63 8.54 6.45
N ASP A 90 -14.32 9.68 6.45
CA ASP A 90 -13.89 11.05 6.77
C ASP A 90 -12.91 11.77 5.84
N SER A 91 -12.24 11.10 4.89
CA SER A 91 -11.41 11.81 3.88
C SER A 91 -11.79 11.53 2.45
N HIS A 92 -12.59 10.49 2.17
CA HIS A 92 -13.02 10.13 0.82
C HIS A 92 -11.82 9.98 -0.15
N ASN A 93 -10.61 9.66 0.29
CA ASN A 93 -9.49 9.38 -0.62
C ASN A 93 -9.64 7.99 -1.27
N ILE A 94 -8.94 7.77 -2.38
CA ILE A 94 -8.87 6.44 -2.98
C ILE A 94 -7.84 5.65 -2.19
N VAL A 95 -8.24 4.50 -1.65
CA VAL A 95 -7.34 3.56 -0.97
C VAL A 95 -7.29 2.29 -1.79
N ALA A 96 -6.09 1.83 -2.10
CA ALA A 96 -5.85 0.58 -2.81
C ALA A 96 -4.86 -0.29 -2.05
N VAL A 97 -5.07 -1.60 -2.08
CA VAL A 97 -4.12 -2.60 -1.62
C VAL A 97 -3.88 -3.59 -2.74
N GLY A 98 -2.64 -4.00 -2.98
CA GLY A 98 -2.34 -4.94 -4.04
C GLY A 98 -1.01 -5.65 -3.88
N THR A 99 -0.87 -6.73 -4.63
CA THR A 99 0.33 -7.58 -4.69
C THR A 99 1.29 -7.18 -5.81
N ASP A 100 0.88 -6.28 -6.71
CA ASP A 100 1.71 -5.71 -7.76
C ASP A 100 1.27 -4.28 -8.12
N ASP A 101 2.20 -3.45 -8.62
CA ASP A 101 1.90 -2.06 -8.97
C ASP A 101 1.04 -1.93 -10.22
N SER A 102 1.10 -2.90 -11.15
CA SER A 102 0.26 -2.88 -12.35
C SER A 102 -1.20 -3.21 -12.05
N ASP A 103 -1.46 -4.08 -11.07
CA ASP A 103 -2.81 -4.39 -10.62
C ASP A 103 -3.45 -3.24 -9.81
N ILE A 104 -2.62 -2.44 -9.13
CA ILE A 104 -3.08 -1.28 -8.33
C ILE A 104 -3.46 -0.09 -9.22
N LEU A 105 -2.85 0.05 -10.39
CA LEU A 105 -3.03 1.19 -11.30
C LEU A 105 -4.36 1.13 -12.06
#